data_AF-A0A924DRP5-F1
#
_entry.id   AF-A0A924DRP5-F1
#
_cell.length_a   1.000
_cell.length_b   1.000
_cell.length_c   1.000
_cell.angle_alpha   90.00
_cell.angle_beta   90.00
_cell.angle_gamma   90.00
#
_symmetry.space_group_name_H-M   'P 1'
#
loop_
_entity.id
_entity.type
_entity.pdbx_description
1 polymer ?
#
loop_
_entity_poly.entity_id
_entity_poly.type
_entity_poly.pdbx_seq_one_letter_code
_entity_poly.pdbx_strand_id
1 'polypeptide(L)'
;MKALIHLGTQGHYPLFHEIWMKDPEIKEKKFQKITGLERARAKKLFQRVSKHRQLEHKKTVLQSMADEDRILFMKAFFKLVEGKILDLKPEIH
;
A
#
# COMPACT_ATOMS: atom_id res chain seq x y z
N MET A 1 2.22 5.37 -9.72
CA MET A 1 2.44 4.42 -8.60
C MET A 1 3.92 4.13 -8.37
N LYS A 2 4.74 3.94 -9.42
CA LYS A 2 6.20 3.71 -9.29
C LYS A 2 6.93 4.70 -8.36
N ALA A 3 6.68 6.00 -8.49
CA ALA A 3 7.26 7.02 -7.61
C ALA A 3 6.87 6.86 -6.14
N LEU A 4 5.60 6.52 -5.85
CA LEU A 4 5.12 6.29 -4.49
C LEU A 4 5.77 5.06 -3.86
N ILE A 5 5.96 3.99 -4.64
CA ILE A 5 6.66 2.79 -4.18
C ILE A 5 8.13 3.11 -3.89
N HIS A 6 8.79 3.88 -4.75
CA HIS A 6 10.17 4.32 -4.52
C HIS A 6 10.30 5.17 -3.25
N LEU A 7 9.41 6.14 -3.04
CA LEU A 7 9.36 6.89 -1.77
C LEU A 7 9.16 5.96 -0.57
N GLY A 8 8.31 4.94 -0.71
CA GLY A 8 8.11 3.90 0.30
C GLY A 8 9.39 3.14 0.65
N THR A 9 10.28 2.88 -0.32
CA THR A 9 11.59 2.22 -0.04
C THR A 9 12.52 3.08 0.79
N GLN A 10 12.30 4.41 0.80
CA GLN A 10 13.04 5.38 1.61
C GLN A 10 12.31 5.70 2.92
N GLY A 11 11.21 5.00 3.24
CA GLY A 11 10.40 5.22 4.44
C GLY A 11 9.38 6.35 4.33
N HIS A 12 9.21 6.96 3.16
CA HIS A 12 8.24 8.03 2.95
C HIS A 12 6.91 7.49 2.39
N TYR A 13 5.82 7.71 3.12
CA TYR A 13 4.48 7.22 2.77
C TYR A 13 3.45 8.35 2.61
N PRO A 14 3.62 9.26 1.64
CA PRO A 14 2.77 10.45 1.49
C PRO A 14 1.31 10.16 1.12
N LEU A 15 1.00 8.90 0.81
CA LEU A 15 -0.33 8.44 0.42
C LEU A 15 -1.21 8.08 1.63
N PHE A 16 -0.62 7.83 2.79
CA PHE A 16 -1.32 7.31 3.97
C PHE A 16 -1.40 8.37 5.07
N HIS A 17 -2.55 8.47 5.71
CA HIS A 17 -2.69 9.31 6.90
C HIS A 17 -2.00 8.66 8.10
N GLU A 18 -1.38 9.48 8.95
CA GLU A 18 -0.69 8.98 10.15
C GLU A 18 -1.58 8.16 11.07
N ILE A 19 -2.86 8.51 11.17
CA ILE A 19 -3.84 7.78 11.96
C ILE A 19 -3.93 6.30 11.55
N TRP A 20 -3.85 6.01 10.23
CA TRP A 20 -3.90 4.64 9.71
C TRP A 20 -2.59 3.89 9.96
N MET A 21 -1.46 4.59 10.00
CA MET A 21 -0.17 3.98 10.33
C MET A 21 -0.06 3.59 11.81
N LYS A 22 -0.83 4.27 12.67
CA LYS A 22 -0.89 4.01 14.11
C LYS A 22 -1.96 2.97 14.47
N ASP A 23 -2.82 2.60 13.54
CA ASP A 23 -3.90 1.64 13.72
C ASP A 23 -3.37 0.24 14.10
N PRO A 24 -3.77 -0.31 15.27
CA PRO A 24 -3.38 -1.66 15.69
C PRO A 24 -3.76 -2.73 14.67
N GLU A 25 -4.93 -2.60 14.03
CA GLU A 25 -5.43 -3.59 13.07
C GLU A 25 -4.54 -3.67 11.84
N ILE A 26 -4.01 -2.53 11.37
CA ILE A 26 -3.06 -2.47 10.27
C ILE A 26 -1.71 -3.08 10.68
N LYS A 27 -1.25 -2.86 11.92
CA LYS A 27 -0.01 -3.46 12.43
C LYS A 27 -0.09 -4.99 12.50
N GLU A 28 -1.20 -5.52 12.99
CA GLU A 28 -1.43 -6.97 13.08
C GLU A 28 -1.63 -7.61 11.70
N LYS A 29 -2.40 -6.98 10.82
CA LYS A 29 -2.73 -7.54 9.50
C LYS A 29 -1.67 -7.30 8.43
N LYS A 30 -0.69 -6.41 8.66
CA LYS A 30 0.43 -6.11 7.75
C LYS A 30 1.15 -7.38 7.27
N PHE A 31 1.43 -8.30 8.18
CA PHE A 31 2.26 -9.47 7.91
C PHE A 31 1.47 -10.70 7.44
N GLN A 32 0.13 -10.63 7.47
CA GLN A 32 -0.69 -11.75 7.03
C GLN A 32 -0.50 -12.03 5.54
N LYS A 33 -0.64 -13.30 5.14
CA LYS A 33 -0.62 -13.68 3.73
C LYS A 33 -1.80 -13.01 3.01
N ILE A 34 -1.60 -12.68 1.74
CA ILE A 34 -2.67 -12.16 0.87
C ILE A 34 -3.10 -13.34 0.01
N THR A 35 -4.37 -13.70 0.07
CA THR A 35 -4.98 -14.77 -0.73
C THR A 35 -5.06 -14.36 -2.21
N GLY A 36 -5.32 -15.33 -3.10
CA GLY A 36 -5.49 -15.05 -4.54
C GLY A 36 -6.64 -14.07 -4.82
N LEU A 37 -7.76 -14.20 -4.11
CA LEU A 37 -8.92 -13.32 -4.23
C LEU A 37 -8.59 -11.89 -3.78
N GLU A 38 -7.96 -11.75 -2.62
CA GLU A 38 -7.51 -10.45 -2.11
C GLU A 38 -6.49 -9.80 -3.04
N ARG A 39 -5.60 -10.58 -3.68
CA ARG A 39 -4.66 -10.06 -4.68
C ARG A 39 -5.40 -9.47 -5.88
N ALA A 40 -6.43 -10.14 -6.37
CA ALA A 40 -7.26 -9.63 -7.46
C ALA A 40 -8.01 -8.35 -7.07
N ARG A 41 -8.55 -8.30 -5.84
CA ARG A 41 -9.19 -7.08 -5.30
C ARG A 41 -8.18 -5.94 -5.14
N ALA A 42 -7.02 -6.20 -4.53
CA ALA A 42 -5.95 -5.22 -4.38
C ALA A 42 -5.54 -4.64 -5.74
N LYS A 43 -5.39 -5.45 -6.78
CA LYS A 43 -5.09 -4.97 -8.14
C LYS A 43 -6.13 -3.97 -8.65
N LYS A 44 -7.43 -4.21 -8.42
CA LYS A 44 -8.51 -3.27 -8.78
C LYS A 44 -8.42 -1.97 -7.97
N LEU A 45 -8.13 -2.04 -6.68
CA LEU A 45 -7.91 -0.87 -5.82
C LEU A 45 -6.71 -0.04 -6.29
N PHE A 46 -5.60 -0.70 -6.63
CA PHE A 46 -4.43 -0.06 -7.24
C PHE A 46 -4.75 0.66 -8.53
N GLN A 47 -5.54 0.05 -9.41
CA GLN A 47 -6.00 0.69 -10.63
C GLN A 47 -6.85 1.93 -10.32
N ARG A 48 -7.82 1.82 -9.40
CA ARG A 48 -8.67 2.94 -8.98
C ARG A 48 -7.84 4.13 -8.49
N VAL A 49 -6.89 3.92 -7.58
CA VAL A 49 -5.99 4.98 -7.08
C VAL A 49 -5.04 5.49 -8.17
N SER A 50 -4.57 4.61 -9.06
CA SER A 50 -3.60 4.96 -10.09
C SER A 50 -4.16 5.84 -11.21
N LYS A 51 -5.49 5.82 -11.45
CA LYS A 51 -6.17 6.67 -12.45
C LYS A 51 -5.95 8.17 -12.20
N HIS A 52 -5.80 8.58 -10.95
CA HIS A 52 -5.61 9.99 -10.61
C HIS A 52 -4.14 10.37 -10.70
N ARG A 53 -3.80 11.51 -11.31
CA ARG A 53 -2.40 11.97 -11.41
C ARG A 53 -1.92 12.63 -10.12
N GLN A 54 -2.74 13.51 -9.56
CA GLN A 54 -2.41 14.32 -8.39
C GLN A 54 -2.45 13.50 -7.10
N LEU A 55 -1.53 13.79 -6.18
CA LEU A 55 -1.44 13.10 -4.89
C LEU A 55 -2.71 13.29 -4.05
N GLU A 56 -3.21 14.52 -3.97
CA GLU A 56 -4.39 14.83 -3.17
C GLU A 56 -5.61 14.03 -3.62
N HIS A 57 -5.86 13.95 -4.94
CA HIS A 57 -6.94 13.10 -5.45
C HIS A 57 -6.75 11.61 -5.10
N LYS A 58 -5.51 11.11 -5.06
CA LYS A 58 -5.25 9.72 -4.63
C LYS A 58 -5.57 9.52 -3.15
N LYS A 59 -5.24 10.49 -2.30
CA LYS A 59 -5.58 10.48 -0.86
C LYS A 59 -7.09 10.50 -0.66
N THR A 60 -7.81 11.39 -1.36
CA THR A 60 -9.28 11.45 -1.31
C THR A 60 -9.92 10.12 -1.72
N VAL A 61 -9.40 9.48 -2.78
CA VAL A 61 -9.90 8.17 -3.21
C VAL A 61 -9.70 7.12 -2.12
N LEU A 62 -8.54 7.09 -1.46
CA LEU A 62 -8.27 6.19 -0.34
C LEU A 62 -9.14 6.47 0.89
N GLN A 63 -9.37 7.75 1.21
CA GLN A 63 -10.28 8.15 2.29
C GLN A 63 -11.72 7.71 2.01
N SER A 64 -12.14 7.71 0.73
CA SER A 64 -13.48 7.27 0.33
C SER A 64 -13.67 5.75 0.28
N MET A 65 -12.62 4.95 0.52
CA MET A 65 -12.73 3.49 0.53
C MET A 65 -13.29 2.99 1.87
N ALA A 66 -13.96 1.85 1.83
CA ALA A 66 -14.25 1.10 3.04
C ALA A 66 -12.95 0.74 3.77
N ASP A 67 -13.01 0.64 5.10
CA ASP A 67 -11.83 0.39 5.92
C ASP A 67 -11.14 -0.91 5.53
N GLU A 68 -11.88 -1.98 5.24
CA GLU A 68 -11.33 -3.26 4.76
C GLU A 68 -10.53 -3.11 3.46
N ASP A 69 -11.08 -2.38 2.48
CA ASP A 69 -10.42 -2.13 1.20
C ASP A 69 -9.16 -1.27 1.40
N ARG A 70 -9.22 -0.29 2.29
CA ARG A 70 -8.09 0.56 2.66
C ARG A 70 -6.98 -0.27 3.31
N ILE A 71 -7.32 -1.13 4.27
CA ILE A 71 -6.38 -2.04 4.93
C ILE A 71 -5.74 -2.98 3.90
N LEU A 72 -6.54 -3.58 3.01
CA LEU A 72 -6.05 -4.45 1.95
C LEU A 72 -5.11 -3.71 0.99
N PHE A 73 -5.45 -2.48 0.60
CA PHE A 73 -4.60 -1.64 -0.23
C PHE A 73 -3.26 -1.36 0.45
N MET A 74 -3.27 -0.94 1.72
CA MET A 74 -2.05 -0.65 2.49
C MET A 74 -1.17 -1.89 2.64
N LYS A 75 -1.76 -3.03 3.02
CA LYS A 75 -1.06 -4.33 3.11
C LYS A 75 -0.40 -4.71 1.80
N ALA A 76 -1.12 -4.61 0.68
CA ALA A 76 -0.57 -4.91 -0.64
C ALA A 76 0.50 -3.90 -1.06
N PHE A 77 0.36 -2.62 -0.71
CA PHE A 77 1.36 -1.59 -0.97
C PHE A 77 2.66 -1.86 -0.22
N PHE A 78 2.59 -2.20 1.07
CA PHE A 78 3.77 -2.53 1.85
C PHE A 78 4.50 -3.76 1.31
N LYS A 79 3.79 -4.80 0.86
CA LYS A 79 4.43 -5.95 0.20
C LYS A 79 5.16 -5.57 -1.09
N LEU A 80 4.63 -4.63 -1.87
CA LEU A 80 5.32 -4.15 -3.08
C LEU A 80 6.57 -3.36 -2.72
N VAL A 81 6.53 -2.55 -1.67
CA VAL A 81 7.68 -1.80 -1.16
C VAL A 81 8.73 -2.77 -0.62
N GLU A 82 8.34 -3.75 0.18
CA GLU A 82 9.20 -4.79 0.74
C GLU A 82 9.88 -5.61 -0.36
N GLY A 83 9.13 -6.10 -1.35
CA GLY A 83 9.70 -6.78 -2.51
C GLY A 83 10.72 -5.92 -3.25
N LYS A 84 10.42 -4.63 -3.43
CA LYS A 84 11.36 -3.66 -4.02
C LYS A 84 12.62 -3.45 -3.18
N ILE A 85 12.54 -3.50 -1.85
CA ILE A 85 13.70 -3.38 -0.97
C ILE A 85 14.58 -4.63 -1.08
N LEU A 86 13.97 -5.82 -1.11
CA LEU A 86 14.66 -7.09 -1.29
C LEU A 86 15.37 -7.14 -2.65
N ASP A 87 14.70 -6.72 -3.72
CA ASP A 87 15.30 -6.62 -5.07
C ASP A 87 16.53 -5.69 -5.10
N LEU A 88 16.56 -4.64 -4.27
CA LEU A 88 17.67 -3.69 -4.19
C LEU A 88 18.83 -4.18 -3.31
N LYS A 89 18.58 -5.16 -2.43
CA LYS A 89 19.57 -5.73 -1.50
C LYS A 89 19.49 -7.27 -1.54
N PRO A 90 19.96 -7.90 -2.62
CA PRO A 90 19.89 -9.35 -2.79
C PRO A 90 20.77 -10.13 -1.80
N GLU A 91 21.64 -9.47 -1.04
CA GLU A 91 22.49 -10.09 0.00
C GLU A 91 21.73 -10.49 1.27
N ILE A 92 20.44 -10.14 1.40
CA ILE A 92 19.59 -10.45 2.58
C ILE A 92 18.70 -11.68 2.30
N HIS A 93 19.12 -12.56 1.39
CA HIS A 93 18.43 -13.83 1.08
C HIS A 93 18.77 -14.95 2.07
#